data_AF-B7CAS0-F1
#
_entry.id   AF-B7CAS0-F1
#
_cell.length_a   1.000
_cell.length_b   1.000
_cell.length_c   1.000
_cell.angle_alpha   90.00
_cell.angle_beta   90.00
_cell.angle_gamma   90.00
#
_symmetry.space_group_name_H-M   'P 1'
#
loop_
_entity.id
_entity.type
_entity.pdbx_description
1 polymer ?
#
loop_
_entity_poly.entity_id
_entity_poly.type
_entity_poly.pdbx_seq_one_letter_code
_entity_poly.pdbx_strand_id
1 'polypeptide(L)'
;MKTYLTLEKSISHKSNYDGSIYKSYVTSFFSYTKSHHTINDFYDEEGNVYIPEVYSFCEKKVDPDTNEMFVRADVEFEDGLDMDFLLHKPLYFNEPEWFHDLTNEKINKIVCSYSDWDILNLIDNKTSNKTINIVIFDDGMIQIEDIKENQNPLISTYQINKTYIQQFFKAMKLNLGSETTYEPSYVGGWSRSFTLYCESGNVFEYHGNYCTDSNEDSLTTNIVGELLTKCQIVI
;
A
#
# COMPACT_ATOMS: atom_id res chain seq x y z
N MET A 1 14.16 -1.04 2.29
CA MET A 1 15.46 -0.32 2.46
C MET A 1 15.36 0.59 3.68
N LYS A 2 16.43 0.81 4.46
CA LYS A 2 16.37 1.75 5.60
C LYS A 2 16.68 3.17 5.14
N THR A 3 15.79 4.11 5.46
CA THR A 3 16.06 5.54 5.32
C THR A 3 16.27 6.13 6.71
N TYR A 4 17.43 6.78 6.87
CA TYR A 4 17.84 7.37 8.13
C TYR A 4 17.43 8.84 8.21
N LEU A 5 17.05 9.26 9.41
CA LEU A 5 16.68 10.63 9.74
C LEU A 5 17.12 10.99 11.15
N THR A 6 16.93 12.25 11.51
CA THR A 6 17.17 12.74 12.86
C THR A 6 16.18 13.85 13.17
N LEU A 7 15.56 13.80 14.36
CA LEU A 7 14.75 14.91 14.84
C LEU A 7 15.67 16.08 15.19
N GLU A 8 15.53 17.20 14.47
CA GLU A 8 16.41 18.36 14.55
C GLU A 8 16.04 19.29 15.70
N LYS A 9 14.74 19.55 15.88
CA LYS A 9 14.22 20.41 16.95
C LYS A 9 12.75 20.11 17.21
N SER A 10 12.31 20.36 18.43
CA SER A 10 10.90 20.37 18.77
C SER A 10 10.30 21.78 18.69
N ILE A 11 9.02 21.85 18.35
CA ILE A 11 8.22 23.07 18.28
C ILE A 11 6.97 22.82 19.13
N SER A 12 6.74 23.67 20.13
CA SER A 12 5.50 23.63 20.91
C SER A 12 4.41 24.45 20.25
N HIS A 13 3.26 23.83 20.09
CA HIS A 13 2.05 24.42 19.52
C HIS A 13 0.96 24.53 20.57
N LYS A 14 -0.02 25.36 20.29
CA LYS A 14 -1.26 25.44 21.06
C LYS A 14 -2.42 25.19 20.12
N SER A 15 -3.19 24.15 20.39
CA SER A 15 -4.40 23.80 19.63
C SER A 15 -5.40 24.96 19.69
N ASN A 16 -5.88 25.38 18.51
CA ASN A 16 -6.92 26.40 18.40
C ASN A 16 -8.31 25.84 18.73
N TYR A 17 -8.47 24.51 18.80
CA TYR A 17 -9.74 23.84 19.05
C TYR A 17 -10.05 23.78 20.55
N ASP A 18 -9.12 23.27 21.34
CA ASP A 18 -9.29 23.01 22.79
C ASP A 18 -8.24 23.71 23.67
N GLY A 19 -7.26 24.39 23.08
CA GLY A 19 -6.21 25.10 23.81
C GLY A 19 -5.11 24.20 24.38
N SER A 20 -5.13 22.90 24.09
CA SER A 20 -4.09 21.95 24.49
C SER A 20 -2.73 22.31 23.90
N ILE A 21 -1.65 21.91 24.59
CA ILE A 21 -0.28 22.08 24.10
C ILE A 21 0.17 20.74 23.52
N TYR A 22 0.66 20.76 22.29
CA TYR A 22 1.27 19.61 21.63
C TYR A 22 2.64 19.99 21.06
N LYS A 23 3.49 19.00 20.78
CA LYS A 23 4.81 19.22 20.19
C LYS A 23 4.90 18.54 18.84
N SER A 24 5.41 19.26 17.84
CA SER A 24 5.90 18.66 16.61
C SER A 24 7.43 18.69 16.58
N TYR A 25 8.01 17.87 15.71
CA TYR A 25 9.44 17.70 15.56
C TYR A 25 9.82 17.90 14.10
N VAL A 26 10.79 18.78 13.86
CA VAL A 26 11.32 19.02 12.52
C VAL A 26 12.32 17.93 12.21
N THR A 27 12.21 17.34 11.03
CA THR A 27 13.15 16.34 10.52
C THR A 27 13.46 16.58 9.05
N SER A 28 14.63 16.11 8.64
CA SER A 28 15.00 16.05 7.23
C SER A 28 15.64 14.71 6.90
N PHE A 29 15.37 14.23 5.68
CA PHE A 29 15.89 12.96 5.19
C PHE A 29 15.95 12.94 3.66
N PHE A 30 16.81 12.06 3.15
CA PHE A 30 16.83 11.70 1.74
C PHE A 30 16.05 10.41 1.58
N SER A 31 14.97 10.47 0.81
CA SER A 31 14.19 9.31 0.43
C SER A 31 14.44 8.98 -1.03
N TYR A 32 14.58 7.70 -1.30
CA TYR A 32 14.67 7.19 -2.67
C TYR A 32 13.29 6.98 -3.28
N THR A 33 12.22 7.01 -2.48
CA THR A 33 10.86 6.75 -2.95
C THR A 33 10.18 8.06 -3.33
N LYS A 34 9.71 8.15 -4.58
CA LYS A 34 9.21 9.40 -5.18
C LYS A 34 7.74 9.74 -4.89
N SER A 35 6.97 8.83 -4.34
CA SER A 35 5.52 9.02 -4.14
C SER A 35 5.12 8.87 -2.68
N HIS A 36 4.21 9.76 -2.28
CA HIS A 36 3.38 9.76 -1.08
C HIS A 36 3.33 8.40 -0.37
N HIS A 37 4.21 8.19 0.59
CA HIS A 37 4.07 7.08 1.53
C HIS A 37 3.90 7.69 2.92
N THR A 38 2.91 7.18 3.65
CA THR A 38 2.78 7.43 5.08
C THR A 38 3.90 6.66 5.75
N ILE A 39 4.81 7.36 6.41
CA ILE A 39 5.79 6.71 7.27
C ILE A 39 5.04 6.39 8.56
N ASN A 40 4.77 5.11 8.81
CA ASN A 40 3.95 4.73 9.96
C ASN A 40 4.78 4.50 11.23
N ASP A 41 6.06 4.16 11.05
CA ASP A 41 6.93 3.74 12.13
C ASP A 41 8.31 4.38 12.00
N PHE A 42 8.78 5.01 13.08
CA PHE A 42 10.19 5.28 13.28
C PHE A 42 10.79 4.25 14.23
N TYR A 43 12.01 3.82 13.93
CA TYR A 43 12.78 2.87 14.70
C TYR A 43 14.07 3.53 15.17
N ASP A 44 14.46 3.27 16.42
CA ASP A 44 15.83 3.56 16.88
C ASP A 44 16.80 2.41 16.57
N GLU A 45 18.07 2.58 16.91
CA GLU A 45 19.10 1.55 16.69
C GLU A 45 18.87 0.26 17.50
N GLU A 46 18.12 0.33 18.60
CA GLU A 46 17.76 -0.82 19.44
C GLU A 46 16.53 -1.57 18.90
N GLY A 47 15.82 -1.00 17.94
CA GLY A 47 14.61 -1.54 17.32
C GLY A 47 13.32 -1.16 18.04
N ASN A 48 13.37 -0.19 18.96
CA ASN A 48 12.16 0.36 19.57
C ASN A 48 11.37 1.17 18.53
N VAL A 49 10.04 1.04 18.57
CA VAL A 49 9.13 1.65 17.58
C VAL A 49 8.45 2.88 18.17
N TYR A 50 8.34 3.93 17.35
CA TYR A 50 7.66 5.18 17.65
C TYR A 50 6.70 5.52 16.51
N ILE A 51 5.43 5.75 16.84
CA ILE A 51 4.34 5.91 15.86
C ILE A 51 4.07 7.40 15.60
N PRO A 52 4.54 7.95 14.47
CA PRO A 52 4.14 9.26 13.98
C PRO A 52 2.66 9.29 13.54
N GLU A 53 1.92 10.32 13.96
CA GLU A 53 0.50 10.49 13.69
C GLU A 53 0.23 11.43 12.50
N VAL A 54 1.02 12.52 12.39
CA VAL A 54 0.81 13.55 11.36
C VAL A 54 2.13 13.98 10.75
N TYR A 55 2.15 14.05 9.41
CA TYR A 55 3.23 14.66 8.64
C TYR A 55 2.74 15.94 7.96
N SER A 56 3.48 17.01 8.14
CA SER A 56 3.39 18.19 7.27
C SER A 56 4.69 18.34 6.49
N PHE A 57 4.65 18.02 5.19
CA PHE A 57 5.82 18.23 4.32
C PHE A 57 6.00 19.72 4.07
N CYS A 58 7.08 20.28 4.62
CA CYS A 58 7.40 21.69 4.48
C CYS A 58 8.17 21.98 3.19
N GLU A 59 9.11 21.11 2.82
CA GLU A 59 9.97 21.29 1.65
C GLU A 59 10.29 19.94 0.98
N LYS A 60 10.27 19.92 -0.36
CA LYS A 60 10.68 18.78 -1.19
C LYS A 60 11.59 19.25 -2.32
N LYS A 61 12.74 18.61 -2.50
CA LYS A 61 13.63 18.82 -3.65
C LYS A 61 14.06 17.46 -4.21
N VAL A 62 13.98 17.31 -5.53
CA VAL A 62 14.42 16.09 -6.24
C VAL A 62 15.73 16.40 -6.95
N ASP A 63 16.74 15.56 -6.72
CA ASP A 63 17.98 15.59 -7.48
C ASP A 63 17.75 15.04 -8.90
N PRO A 64 18.06 15.80 -9.96
CA PRO A 64 17.72 15.41 -11.34
C PRO A 64 18.60 14.28 -11.88
N ASP A 65 19.78 14.05 -11.31
CA ASP A 65 20.76 13.08 -11.81
C ASP A 65 20.61 11.72 -11.12
N THR A 66 20.35 11.75 -9.81
CA THR A 66 20.22 10.56 -8.95
C THR A 66 18.78 10.20 -8.64
N ASN A 67 17.84 11.11 -8.90
CA ASN A 67 16.42 10.96 -8.57
C ASN A 67 16.09 10.87 -7.07
N GLU A 68 17.08 11.07 -6.18
CA GLU A 68 16.88 11.14 -4.74
C GLU A 68 16.07 12.37 -4.33
N MET A 69 15.18 12.20 -3.36
CA MET A 69 14.31 13.25 -2.85
C MET A 69 14.77 13.70 -1.47
N PHE A 70 15.20 14.94 -1.34
CA PHE A 70 15.34 15.60 -0.05
C PHE A 70 13.98 16.05 0.45
N VAL A 71 13.62 15.64 1.66
CA VAL A 71 12.36 15.97 2.32
C VAL A 71 12.66 16.66 3.64
N ARG A 72 11.93 17.74 3.91
CA ARG A 72 11.81 18.34 5.23
C ARG A 72 10.36 18.25 5.69
N ALA A 73 10.15 17.70 6.88
CA ALA A 73 8.82 17.48 7.44
C ALA A 73 8.75 17.91 8.90
N ASP A 74 7.56 18.34 9.30
CA ASP A 74 7.16 18.45 10.71
C ASP A 74 6.34 17.21 11.06
N VAL A 75 6.71 16.55 12.15
CA VAL A 75 6.11 15.27 12.58
C VAL A 75 5.55 15.39 13.99
N GLU A 76 4.34 14.88 14.21
CA GLU A 76 3.71 14.69 15.52
C GLU A 76 3.57 13.19 15.82
N PHE A 77 3.55 12.79 17.09
CA PHE A 77 3.47 11.39 17.52
C PHE A 77 2.18 11.10 18.29
N GLU A 78 1.60 9.92 18.08
CA GLU A 78 0.24 9.52 18.51
C GLU A 78 -0.01 9.65 20.03
N ASP A 79 1.03 9.40 20.85
CA ASP A 79 0.83 9.25 22.29
C ASP A 79 0.89 10.58 23.09
N GLY A 80 1.04 11.74 22.43
CA GLY A 80 1.28 13.01 23.11
C GLY A 80 2.52 12.99 24.02
N LEU A 81 3.36 11.96 23.87
CA LEU A 81 4.59 11.76 24.61
C LEU A 81 5.63 12.77 24.16
N ASP A 82 6.38 13.28 25.13
CA ASP A 82 7.49 14.16 24.87
C ASP A 82 8.67 13.35 24.32
N MET A 83 8.82 13.38 22.99
CA MET A 83 9.88 12.71 22.24
C MET A 83 11.19 13.51 22.21
N ASP A 84 11.37 14.53 23.08
CA ASP A 84 12.63 15.28 23.20
C ASP A 84 13.84 14.35 23.47
N PHE A 85 13.64 13.17 24.08
CA PHE A 85 14.71 12.19 24.27
C PHE A 85 15.22 11.53 22.98
N LEU A 86 14.49 11.69 21.86
CA LEU A 86 14.88 11.24 20.51
C LEU A 86 15.59 12.34 19.71
N LEU A 87 15.61 13.59 20.20
CA LEU A 87 16.31 14.68 19.51
C LEU A 87 17.78 14.34 19.27
N HIS A 88 18.24 14.60 18.06
CA HIS A 88 19.61 14.35 17.62
C HIS A 88 20.07 12.88 17.65
N LYS A 89 19.16 11.94 17.90
CA LYS A 89 19.45 10.51 17.79
C LYS A 89 19.20 10.01 16.37
N PRO A 90 19.99 9.03 15.89
CA PRO A 90 19.72 8.37 14.63
C PRO A 90 18.41 7.58 14.77
N LEU A 91 17.48 7.89 13.88
CA LEU A 91 16.27 7.12 13.68
C LEU A 91 16.25 6.62 12.24
N TYR A 92 15.45 5.59 11.98
CA TYR A 92 15.18 5.16 10.63
C TYR A 92 13.72 4.75 10.46
N PHE A 93 13.26 4.78 9.23
CA PHE A 93 12.09 4.02 8.81
C PHE A 93 12.48 3.07 7.70
N ASN A 94 11.69 2.03 7.52
CA ASN A 94 11.83 1.17 6.36
C ASN A 94 11.04 1.82 5.21
N GLU A 95 11.74 2.19 4.15
CA GLU A 95 11.12 2.55 2.88
C GLU A 95 10.22 1.38 2.47
N PRO A 96 8.92 1.62 2.20
CA PRO A 96 8.01 0.54 1.88
C PRO A 96 8.42 -0.11 0.56
N GLU A 97 8.36 -1.43 0.49
CA GLU A 97 8.68 -2.22 -0.72
C GLU A 97 7.49 -2.23 -1.71
N TRP A 98 6.96 -1.04 -2.02
CA TRP A 98 5.78 -0.90 -2.88
C TRP A 98 6.11 -0.81 -4.38
N PHE A 99 7.34 -0.39 -4.70
CA PHE A 99 7.80 -0.27 -6.09
C PHE A 99 8.59 -1.50 -6.50
N HIS A 100 8.12 -2.17 -7.54
CA HIS A 100 8.84 -3.25 -8.21
C HIS A 100 9.05 -2.83 -9.66
N ASP A 101 10.29 -2.84 -10.15
CA ASP A 101 10.56 -2.56 -11.56
C ASP A 101 10.12 -3.76 -12.42
N LEU A 102 8.98 -3.61 -13.08
CA LEU A 102 8.41 -4.64 -13.95
C LEU A 102 8.85 -4.46 -15.42
N THR A 103 9.76 -3.54 -15.74
CA THR A 103 10.12 -3.17 -17.14
C THR A 103 10.48 -4.38 -18.00
N ASN A 104 11.20 -5.35 -17.43
CA ASN A 104 11.63 -6.56 -18.12
C ASN A 104 10.76 -7.80 -17.82
N GLU A 105 9.68 -7.61 -17.07
CA GLU A 105 8.82 -8.71 -16.62
C GLU A 105 7.63 -8.95 -17.55
N LYS A 106 7.18 -10.20 -17.62
CA LYS A 106 5.90 -10.57 -18.23
C LYS A 106 5.05 -11.30 -17.19
N ILE A 107 3.98 -10.65 -16.76
CA ILE A 107 3.01 -11.22 -15.82
C ILE A 107 2.30 -12.40 -16.50
N ASN A 108 2.26 -13.56 -15.85
CA ASN A 108 1.52 -14.73 -16.34
C ASN A 108 0.36 -15.11 -15.42
N LYS A 109 0.40 -14.73 -14.14
CA LYS A 109 -0.65 -15.02 -13.17
C LYS A 109 -0.73 -13.93 -12.10
N ILE A 110 -1.94 -13.59 -11.71
CA ILE A 110 -2.25 -12.79 -10.51
C ILE A 110 -2.95 -13.70 -9.51
N VAL A 111 -2.60 -13.56 -8.23
CA VAL A 111 -3.35 -14.17 -7.12
C VAL A 111 -3.80 -13.07 -6.17
N CYS A 112 -5.08 -13.06 -5.83
CA CYS A 112 -5.67 -12.19 -4.83
C CYS A 112 -6.33 -13.04 -3.76
N SER A 113 -6.18 -12.66 -2.49
CA SER A 113 -6.87 -13.30 -1.37
C SER A 113 -7.67 -12.24 -0.65
N TYR A 114 -8.98 -12.47 -0.51
CA TYR A 114 -9.89 -11.59 0.21
C TYR A 114 -10.40 -12.31 1.45
N SER A 115 -10.31 -11.65 2.59
CA SER A 115 -10.90 -12.09 3.86
C SER A 115 -12.30 -11.48 4.06
N ASP A 116 -13.06 -11.99 5.03
CA ASP A 116 -14.42 -11.56 5.34
C ASP A 116 -14.60 -10.04 5.37
N TRP A 117 -13.66 -9.36 6.03
CA TRP A 117 -13.66 -7.91 6.20
C TRP A 117 -13.52 -7.16 4.86
N ASP A 118 -12.87 -7.77 3.87
CA ASP A 118 -12.61 -7.20 2.55
C ASP A 118 -13.79 -7.38 1.59
N ILE A 119 -14.64 -8.37 1.92
CA ILE A 119 -15.77 -8.89 1.16
C ILE A 119 -17.11 -8.35 1.70
N LEU A 120 -17.15 -7.65 2.85
CA LEU A 120 -18.38 -7.08 3.42
C LEU A 120 -19.14 -6.16 2.44
N ASN A 121 -18.44 -5.54 1.48
CA ASN A 121 -19.03 -4.72 0.42
C ASN A 121 -19.37 -5.51 -0.87
N LEU A 122 -18.93 -6.77 -0.98
CA LEU A 122 -19.17 -7.66 -2.12
C LEU A 122 -20.26 -8.70 -1.84
N ILE A 123 -20.48 -9.09 -0.58
CA ILE A 123 -21.45 -10.11 -0.19
C ILE A 123 -22.26 -9.61 1.01
N ASP A 124 -23.57 -9.69 0.90
CA ASP A 124 -24.59 -9.13 1.80
C ASP A 124 -24.69 -9.80 3.20
N ASN A 125 -23.59 -10.35 3.74
CA ASN A 125 -23.63 -11.21 4.93
C ASN A 125 -22.59 -10.86 6.00
N LYS A 126 -23.09 -10.47 7.18
CA LYS A 126 -22.35 -9.81 8.28
C LYS A 126 -21.42 -10.69 9.13
N THR A 127 -21.22 -11.96 8.79
CA THR A 127 -20.38 -12.87 9.58
C THR A 127 -20.16 -14.13 8.76
N SER A 128 -19.01 -14.29 8.13
CA SER A 128 -18.68 -15.58 7.53
C SER A 128 -17.17 -15.70 7.41
N ASN A 129 -16.53 -16.53 8.27
CA ASN A 129 -15.13 -16.96 8.18
C ASN A 129 -14.87 -17.60 6.79
N LYS A 130 -14.74 -16.75 5.79
CA LYS A 130 -14.76 -17.01 4.36
C LYS A 130 -13.59 -16.29 3.70
N THR A 131 -12.70 -17.08 3.14
CA THR A 131 -11.64 -16.57 2.27
C THR A 131 -12.04 -16.78 0.83
N ILE A 132 -11.84 -15.76 -0.02
CA ILE A 132 -12.01 -15.87 -1.46
C ILE A 132 -10.64 -15.70 -2.11
N ASN A 133 -10.15 -16.74 -2.75
CA ASN A 133 -8.97 -16.64 -3.60
C ASN A 133 -9.39 -16.46 -5.05
N ILE A 134 -8.82 -15.46 -5.71
CA ILE A 134 -9.05 -15.20 -7.13
C ILE A 134 -7.71 -15.35 -7.84
N VAL A 135 -7.67 -16.24 -8.82
CA VAL A 135 -6.48 -16.49 -9.64
C VAL A 135 -6.82 -16.15 -11.08
N ILE A 136 -6.04 -15.25 -11.68
CA ILE A 136 -6.22 -14.81 -13.07
C ILE A 136 -4.98 -15.23 -13.84
N PHE A 137 -5.17 -16.00 -14.91
CA PHE A 137 -4.10 -16.47 -15.79
C PHE A 137 -4.06 -15.67 -17.09
N ASP A 138 -2.87 -15.46 -17.66
CA ASP A 138 -2.68 -14.71 -18.91
C ASP A 138 -3.31 -15.37 -20.15
N ASP A 139 -3.68 -16.64 -20.04
CA ASP A 139 -4.42 -17.41 -21.04
C ASP A 139 -5.93 -17.13 -21.05
N GLY A 140 -6.41 -16.31 -20.11
CA GLY A 140 -7.81 -15.92 -19.99
C GLY A 140 -8.60 -16.72 -18.95
N MET A 141 -8.01 -17.72 -18.29
CA MET A 141 -8.68 -18.46 -17.24
C MET A 141 -8.75 -17.62 -15.95
N ILE A 142 -9.91 -17.59 -15.32
CA ILE A 142 -10.10 -17.03 -13.98
C ILE A 142 -10.65 -18.14 -13.08
N GLN A 143 -9.98 -18.41 -11.96
CA GLN A 143 -10.43 -19.34 -10.93
C GLN A 143 -10.80 -18.56 -9.66
N ILE A 144 -11.94 -18.89 -9.09
CA ILE A 144 -12.42 -18.33 -7.82
C ILE A 144 -12.62 -19.49 -6.86
N GLU A 145 -11.89 -19.48 -5.76
CA GLU A 145 -12.02 -20.43 -4.67
C GLU A 145 -12.73 -19.77 -3.50
N ASP A 146 -13.95 -20.20 -3.22
CA ASP A 146 -14.72 -19.81 -2.03
C ASP A 146 -14.46 -20.84 -0.93
N ILE A 147 -13.66 -20.44 0.06
CA ILE A 147 -13.26 -21.25 1.20
C ILE A 147 -14.07 -20.81 2.41
N LYS A 148 -14.93 -21.69 2.93
CA LYS A 148 -15.65 -21.48 4.19
C LYS A 148 -15.06 -22.38 5.26
N GLU A 149 -14.94 -21.86 6.48
CA GLU A 149 -14.47 -22.64 7.61
C GLU A 149 -15.25 -23.96 7.74
N ASN A 150 -14.53 -25.08 7.92
CA ASN A 150 -15.08 -26.43 8.04
C ASN A 150 -15.85 -26.94 6.81
N GLN A 151 -15.65 -26.35 5.63
CA GLN A 151 -16.21 -26.82 4.36
C GLN A 151 -15.13 -27.02 3.31
N ASN A 152 -15.37 -27.91 2.36
CA ASN A 152 -14.50 -28.04 1.19
C ASN A 152 -14.61 -26.77 0.34
N PRO A 153 -13.49 -26.27 -0.24
CA PRO A 153 -13.51 -25.12 -1.14
C PRO A 153 -14.45 -25.36 -2.32
N LEU A 154 -15.29 -24.36 -2.62
CA LEU A 154 -16.05 -24.32 -3.87
C LEU A 154 -15.21 -23.60 -4.92
N ILE A 155 -14.89 -24.28 -6.02
CA ILE A 155 -14.06 -23.74 -7.10
C ILE A 155 -14.93 -23.45 -8.32
N SER A 156 -14.96 -22.19 -8.74
CA SER A 156 -15.58 -21.73 -9.98
C SER A 156 -14.50 -21.36 -10.98
N THR A 157 -14.67 -21.72 -12.25
CA THR A 157 -13.73 -21.41 -13.33
C THR A 157 -14.44 -20.72 -14.48
N TYR A 158 -13.87 -19.62 -14.96
CA TYR A 158 -14.39 -18.80 -16.05
C TYR A 158 -13.34 -18.67 -17.14
N GLN A 159 -13.78 -18.73 -18.39
CA GLN A 159 -12.92 -18.49 -19.54
C GLN A 159 -13.23 -17.13 -20.15
N ILE A 160 -12.27 -16.22 -20.05
CA ILE A 160 -12.33 -14.87 -20.61
C ILE A 160 -11.45 -14.80 -21.87
N ASN A 161 -11.70 -13.79 -22.69
CA ASN A 161 -10.87 -13.51 -23.85
C ASN A 161 -9.42 -13.22 -23.40
N LYS A 162 -8.48 -14.09 -23.80
CA LYS A 162 -7.07 -13.97 -23.44
C LYS A 162 -6.46 -12.60 -23.80
N THR A 163 -6.84 -12.03 -24.95
CA THR A 163 -6.32 -10.74 -25.40
C THR A 163 -6.72 -9.63 -24.45
N TYR A 164 -7.91 -9.71 -23.88
CA TYR A 164 -8.39 -8.75 -22.89
C TYR A 164 -7.58 -8.86 -21.59
N ILE A 165 -7.34 -10.07 -21.08
CA ILE A 165 -6.51 -10.29 -19.87
C ILE A 165 -5.05 -9.85 -20.09
N GLN A 166 -4.49 -10.12 -21.27
CA GLN A 166 -3.12 -9.69 -21.60
C GLN A 166 -3.00 -8.16 -21.69
N GLN A 167 -4.01 -7.47 -22.22
CA GLN A 167 -4.07 -6.01 -22.20
C GLN A 167 -4.18 -5.47 -20.77
N PHE A 168 -4.99 -6.12 -19.94
CA PHE A 168 -5.11 -5.80 -18.52
C PHE A 168 -3.77 -5.93 -17.78
N PHE A 169 -3.04 -7.04 -17.96
CA PHE A 169 -1.71 -7.23 -17.36
C PHE A 169 -0.70 -6.20 -17.86
N LYS A 170 -0.76 -5.83 -19.14
CA LYS A 170 0.11 -4.77 -19.69
C LYS A 170 -0.18 -3.41 -19.03
N ALA A 171 -1.45 -3.06 -18.84
CA ALA A 171 -1.83 -1.83 -18.15
C ALA A 171 -1.35 -1.82 -16.70
N MET A 172 -1.52 -2.93 -15.97
CA MET A 172 -0.99 -3.06 -14.61
C MET A 172 0.52 -2.92 -14.57
N LYS A 173 1.26 -3.59 -15.46
CA LYS A 173 2.71 -3.45 -15.54
C LYS A 173 3.15 -2.00 -15.77
N LEU A 174 2.44 -1.27 -16.64
CA LEU A 174 2.77 0.14 -16.91
C LEU A 174 2.48 1.03 -15.69
N ASN A 175 1.40 0.76 -14.95
CA ASN A 175 1.04 1.53 -13.77
C ASN A 175 1.97 1.17 -12.60
N LEU A 176 2.05 -0.11 -12.24
CA LEU A 176 2.75 -0.60 -11.05
C LEU A 176 4.26 -0.77 -11.21
N GLY A 177 4.72 -0.83 -12.46
CA GLY A 177 6.12 -1.06 -12.82
C GLY A 177 6.94 0.20 -13.06
N SER A 178 6.35 1.40 -12.89
CA SER A 178 7.11 2.65 -12.95
C SER A 178 6.73 3.59 -11.81
N GLU A 179 7.72 4.16 -11.13
CA GLU A 179 7.53 5.15 -10.06
C GLU A 179 6.75 6.39 -10.54
N THR A 180 6.86 6.73 -11.82
CA THR A 180 6.21 7.93 -12.40
C THR A 180 4.73 7.73 -12.73
N THR A 181 4.30 6.47 -12.80
CA THR A 181 2.96 6.05 -13.22
C THR A 181 2.26 5.23 -12.15
N TYR A 182 2.91 5.02 -11.00
CA TYR A 182 2.35 4.29 -9.87
C TYR A 182 1.14 5.02 -9.30
N GLU A 183 0.01 4.33 -9.31
CA GLU A 183 -1.26 4.83 -8.80
C GLU A 183 -1.80 3.82 -7.78
N PRO A 184 -1.68 4.11 -6.47
CA PRO A 184 -1.99 3.17 -5.39
C PRO A 184 -3.47 2.76 -5.37
N SER A 185 -4.39 3.59 -5.89
CA SER A 185 -5.81 3.24 -5.95
C SER A 185 -6.08 1.95 -6.73
N TYR A 186 -5.23 1.56 -7.68
CA TYR A 186 -5.36 0.29 -8.38
C TYR A 186 -5.02 -0.94 -7.52
N VAL A 187 -4.25 -0.78 -6.45
CA VAL A 187 -3.94 -1.86 -5.50
C VAL A 187 -5.08 -2.07 -4.49
N GLY A 188 -5.97 -1.09 -4.35
CA GLY A 188 -7.01 -1.07 -3.33
C GLY A 188 -6.44 -0.63 -1.97
N GLY A 189 -7.31 -0.43 -0.98
CA GLY A 189 -6.90 -0.04 0.37
C GLY A 189 -6.81 -1.19 1.38
N TRP A 190 -6.23 -0.85 2.54
CA TRP A 190 -6.22 -1.43 3.91
C TRP A 190 -5.97 -2.93 4.11
N SER A 191 -6.41 -3.80 3.22
CA SER A 191 -6.37 -5.25 3.42
C SER A 191 -6.29 -6.05 2.12
N ARG A 192 -6.24 -5.36 0.98
CA ARG A 192 -6.20 -5.98 -0.34
C ARG A 192 -4.76 -6.07 -0.80
N SER A 193 -4.22 -7.28 -0.77
CA SER A 193 -2.95 -7.60 -1.42
C SER A 193 -3.20 -8.42 -2.68
N PHE A 194 -2.27 -8.31 -3.63
CA PHE A 194 -2.19 -9.28 -4.71
C PHE A 194 -0.73 -9.61 -5.01
N THR A 195 -0.54 -10.84 -5.46
CA THR A 195 0.76 -11.36 -5.86
C THR A 195 0.79 -11.49 -7.37
N LEU A 196 1.76 -10.83 -8.00
CA LEU A 196 2.10 -11.02 -9.41
C LEU A 196 3.13 -12.12 -9.55
N TYR A 197 2.85 -13.06 -10.44
CA TYR A 197 3.80 -14.07 -10.89
C TYR A 197 4.20 -13.74 -12.32
N CYS A 198 5.50 -13.80 -12.58
CA CYS A 198 6.07 -13.50 -13.88
C CYS A 198 6.65 -14.75 -14.55
N GLU A 199 6.71 -14.76 -15.89
CA GLU A 199 7.31 -15.87 -16.65
C GLU A 199 8.80 -16.08 -16.34
N SER A 200 9.48 -15.03 -15.86
CA SER A 200 10.86 -15.08 -15.37
C SER A 200 11.04 -15.95 -14.12
N GLY A 201 9.95 -16.27 -13.41
CA GLY A 201 9.96 -16.87 -12.09
C GLY A 201 9.95 -15.85 -10.95
N ASN A 202 10.06 -14.56 -11.24
CA ASN A 202 9.96 -13.51 -10.23
C ASN A 202 8.54 -13.40 -9.69
N VAL A 203 8.45 -13.10 -8.39
CA VAL A 203 7.19 -12.96 -7.65
C VAL A 203 7.22 -11.61 -6.95
N PHE A 204 6.18 -10.82 -7.18
CA PHE A 204 6.06 -9.47 -6.62
C PHE A 204 4.76 -9.38 -5.83
N GLU A 205 4.88 -9.05 -4.55
CA GLU A 205 3.73 -8.83 -3.69
C GLU A 205 3.45 -7.34 -3.60
N TYR A 206 2.21 -6.96 -3.88
CA TYR A 206 1.71 -5.62 -3.74
C TYR A 206 0.70 -5.61 -2.61
N HIS A 207 0.93 -4.71 -1.66
CA HIS A 207 0.05 -4.46 -0.54
C HIS A 207 -0.61 -3.12 -0.76
N GLY A 208 -1.94 -3.07 -0.62
CA GLY A 208 -2.64 -1.79 -0.52
C GLY A 208 -2.10 -1.06 0.70
N ASN A 209 -1.38 0.05 0.48
CA ASN A 209 -1.00 0.92 1.58
C ASN A 209 -2.29 1.41 2.26
N TYR A 210 -2.19 1.68 3.56
CA TYR A 210 -3.18 2.38 4.38
C TYR A 210 -3.40 3.81 3.85
N CYS A 211 -3.88 3.95 2.61
CA CYS A 211 -4.22 5.22 2.02
C CYS A 211 -5.33 5.82 2.89
N THR A 212 -4.93 6.85 3.63
CA THR A 212 -5.74 7.75 4.45
C THR A 212 -6.59 8.68 3.59
N ASP A 213 -7.19 8.17 2.50
CA ASP A 213 -8.28 8.91 1.88
C ASP A 213 -9.49 8.69 2.80
N SER A 214 -9.78 9.71 3.60
CA SER A 214 -10.86 9.78 4.60
C SER A 214 -12.28 9.62 4.02
N ASN A 215 -12.41 9.29 2.74
CA ASN A 215 -13.66 8.91 2.09
C ASN A 215 -13.69 7.40 1.91
N GLU A 216 -14.02 6.69 3.00
CA GLU A 216 -14.16 5.23 3.05
C GLU A 216 -15.11 4.66 1.97
N ASP A 217 -16.04 5.47 1.45
CA ASP A 217 -17.00 5.07 0.42
C ASP A 217 -16.37 4.81 -0.97
N SER A 218 -15.14 5.29 -1.25
CA SER A 218 -14.47 5.10 -2.55
C SER A 218 -13.59 3.84 -2.63
N LEU A 219 -13.32 3.18 -1.49
CA LEU A 219 -12.38 2.06 -1.34
C LEU A 219 -12.91 0.71 -1.87
N THR A 220 -14.10 0.70 -2.48
CA THR A 220 -14.82 -0.54 -2.81
C THR A 220 -14.25 -1.31 -3.99
N THR A 221 -13.46 -0.71 -4.89
CA THR A 221 -13.08 -1.38 -6.14
C THR A 221 -11.56 -1.50 -6.31
N ASN A 222 -10.97 -2.59 -5.83
CA ASN A 222 -9.63 -3.00 -6.30
C ASN A 222 -9.73 -3.36 -7.80
N ILE A 223 -8.65 -3.15 -8.54
CA ILE A 223 -8.56 -3.39 -9.99
C ILE A 223 -9.06 -4.79 -10.44
N VAL A 224 -8.93 -5.81 -9.59
CA VAL A 224 -9.49 -7.15 -9.83
C VAL A 224 -11.01 -7.19 -9.69
N GLY A 225 -11.59 -6.47 -8.72
CA GLY A 225 -13.04 -6.30 -8.63
C GLY A 225 -13.64 -5.62 -9.87
N GLU A 226 -12.96 -4.59 -10.40
CA GLU A 226 -13.36 -3.96 -11.66
C GLU A 226 -13.31 -4.94 -12.84
N LEU A 227 -12.25 -5.76 -12.92
CA LEU A 227 -12.10 -6.77 -13.95
C LEU A 227 -13.28 -7.75 -13.91
N LEU A 228 -13.59 -8.31 -12.73
CA LEU A 228 -14.68 -9.27 -12.56
C LEU A 228 -16.04 -8.66 -12.92
N THR A 229 -16.27 -7.41 -12.52
CA THR A 229 -17.48 -6.66 -12.88
C THR A 229 -17.60 -6.47 -14.39
N LYS A 230 -16.51 -6.06 -15.07
CA LYS A 230 -16.47 -5.94 -16.53
C LYS A 230 -16.66 -7.28 -17.24
N CYS A 231 -16.20 -8.37 -16.63
CA CYS A 231 -16.40 -9.73 -17.11
C CYS A 231 -17.75 -10.35 -16.73
N GLN A 232 -18.63 -9.63 -16.01
CA GLN A 232 -19.92 -10.11 -15.51
C GLN A 232 -19.80 -11.37 -14.64
N ILE A 233 -18.70 -11.50 -13.91
CA ILE A 233 -18.47 -12.59 -12.95
C ILE A 233 -18.99 -12.14 -11.58
N VAL A 234 -19.90 -12.93 -11.02
CA VAL A 234 -20.46 -12.72 -9.68
C VAL A 234 -19.76 -13.68 -8.71
N ILE A 235 -19.31 -13.13 -7.58
CA ILE A 235 -18.64 -13.82 -6.47
C ILE A 235 -19.67 -14.24 -5.41
#